data_AF-A0A4P6ENB0-F1
#
_entry.id   AF-A0A4P6ENB0-F1
#
_cell.length_a   1.000
_cell.length_b   1.000
_cell.length_c   1.000
_cell.angle_alpha   90.00
_cell.angle_beta   90.00
_cell.angle_gamma   90.00
#
_symmetry.space_group_name_H-M   'P 1'
#
loop_
_entity.id
_entity.type
_entity.pdbx_description
1 polymer ?
#
loop_
_entity_poly.entity_id
_entity_poly.type
_entity_poly.pdbx_seq_one_letter_code
_entity_poly.pdbx_strand_id
1 'polypeptide(L)'
;MTATARIHKYTWSMGDGGTVVCSGPGTPFTDDRGGEPSPDCGYTYSSSSAGLPGDSFTVTASSDWVIDWAGAGQTGTIRMDDLERSVQIVVGEAQVLVTN
;
A
#
# COMPACT_ATOMS: atom_id res chain seq x y z
N MET A 1 -6.24 21.92 -24.85
CA MET A 1 -5.23 20.94 -24.39
C MET A 1 -5.83 20.22 -23.21
N THR A 2 -5.78 18.90 -23.19
CA THR A 2 -6.32 18.06 -22.12
C THR A 2 -5.30 17.00 -21.74
N ALA A 3 -5.22 16.67 -20.45
CA ALA A 3 -4.45 15.55 -19.93
C ALA A 3 -5.27 14.90 -18.82
N THR A 4 -5.44 13.57 -18.90
CA THR A 4 -6.22 12.80 -17.94
C THR A 4 -5.34 11.69 -17.41
N ALA A 5 -5.01 11.76 -16.12
CA ALA A 5 -4.23 10.75 -15.41
C ALA A 5 -5.16 9.75 -14.75
N ARG A 6 -4.87 8.46 -14.92
CA ARG A 6 -5.57 7.37 -14.25
C ARG A 6 -4.56 6.40 -13.67
N ILE A 7 -4.86 5.90 -12.47
CA ILE A 7 -4.02 4.91 -11.82
C ILE A 7 -4.19 3.59 -12.56
N HIS A 8 -3.06 2.96 -12.84
CA HIS A 8 -2.98 1.64 -13.43
C HIS A 8 -2.86 0.55 -12.37
N LYS A 9 -2.01 0.78 -11.36
CA LYS A 9 -1.69 -0.22 -10.33
C LYS A 9 -1.17 0.45 -9.06
N TYR A 10 -1.46 -0.16 -7.91
CA TYR A 10 -0.76 0.09 -6.66
C TYR A 10 0.04 -1.15 -6.26
N THR A 11 1.30 -0.95 -5.88
CA THR A 11 2.15 -1.97 -5.26
C THR A 11 2.53 -1.50 -3.88
N TRP A 12 2.26 -2.31 -2.87
CA TRP A 12 2.58 -2.02 -1.48
C TRP A 12 3.73 -2.89 -1.02
N SER A 13 4.84 -2.27 -0.62
CA SER A 13 5.92 -2.90 0.12
C SER A 13 5.65 -2.72 1.61
N MET A 14 5.46 -3.82 2.33
CA MET A 14 4.88 -3.79 3.69
C MET A 14 5.93 -3.64 4.81
N GLY A 15 7.21 -3.54 4.46
CA GLY A 15 8.31 -3.29 5.40
C GLY A 15 8.81 -4.53 6.16
N ASP A 16 8.07 -5.62 6.14
CA ASP A 16 8.46 -6.93 6.71
C ASP A 16 9.05 -7.89 5.66
N GLY A 17 9.24 -7.41 4.42
CA GLY A 17 9.65 -8.20 3.26
C GLY A 17 8.49 -8.65 2.37
N GLY A 18 7.24 -8.47 2.82
CA GLY A 18 6.04 -8.74 2.03
C GLY A 18 5.75 -7.64 1.00
N THR A 19 5.15 -8.06 -0.13
CA THR A 19 4.64 -7.16 -1.17
C THR A 19 3.25 -7.60 -1.60
N VAL A 20 2.34 -6.63 -1.78
CA VAL A 20 0.98 -6.89 -2.26
C VAL A 20 0.58 -5.90 -3.35
N VAL A 21 -0.07 -6.39 -4.39
CA VAL A 21 -0.63 -5.55 -5.46
C VAL A 21 -2.10 -5.33 -5.17
N CYS A 22 -2.51 -4.06 -5.13
CA CYS A 22 -3.90 -3.68 -4.90
C CYS A 22 -4.47 -2.96 -6.13
N SER A 23 -5.76 -3.18 -6.39
CA SER A 23 -6.49 -2.49 -7.46
C SER A 23 -6.75 -1.01 -7.14
N GLY A 24 -6.68 -0.64 -5.86
CA GLY A 24 -6.85 0.73 -5.36
C GLY A 24 -5.87 1.06 -4.23
N PRO A 25 -6.05 2.21 -3.56
CA PRO A 25 -5.16 2.67 -2.50
C PRO A 25 -5.21 1.81 -1.22
N GLY A 26 -6.05 0.77 -1.17
CA GLY A 26 -6.24 -0.07 0.00
C GLY A 26 -7.12 0.58 1.07
N THR A 27 -7.48 -0.22 2.09
CA THR A 27 -8.27 0.25 3.24
C THR A 27 -7.34 0.67 4.37
N PRO A 28 -7.45 1.90 4.91
CA PRO A 28 -6.78 2.26 6.14
C PRO A 28 -7.10 1.27 7.28
N PHE A 29 -6.11 1.02 8.14
CA PHE A 29 -6.29 0.18 9.32
C PHE A 29 -7.13 0.91 10.38
N THR A 30 -7.98 0.15 11.07
CA THR A 30 -8.76 0.58 12.23
C THR A 30 -8.67 -0.50 13.30
N ASP A 31 -8.69 -0.11 14.58
CA ASP A 31 -8.41 -1.02 15.70
C ASP A 31 -9.34 -2.25 15.77
N ASP A 32 -10.56 -2.12 15.26
CA ASP A 32 -11.56 -3.20 15.17
C ASP A 32 -11.19 -4.33 14.21
N ARG A 33 -10.16 -4.13 13.35
CA ARG A 33 -9.69 -5.13 12.38
C ARG A 33 -8.36 -5.79 12.77
N GLY A 34 -7.98 -5.72 14.04
CA GLY A 34 -6.79 -6.40 14.55
C GLY A 34 -6.82 -7.89 14.22
N GLY A 35 -5.79 -8.39 13.53
CA GLY A 35 -5.66 -9.79 13.15
C GLY A 35 -6.42 -10.21 11.88
N GLU A 36 -7.18 -9.31 11.26
CA GLU A 36 -7.89 -9.58 10.00
C GLU A 36 -7.09 -9.16 8.76
N PRO A 37 -7.23 -9.86 7.62
CA PRO A 37 -6.66 -9.41 6.35
C PRO A 37 -7.27 -8.08 5.91
N SER A 38 -6.44 -7.25 5.26
CA SER A 38 -6.92 -6.03 4.61
C SER A 38 -8.11 -6.34 3.67
N PRO A 39 -9.25 -5.64 3.76
CA PRO A 39 -10.41 -5.92 2.92
C PRO A 39 -10.15 -5.76 1.42
N ASP A 40 -9.37 -4.74 1.05
CA ASP A 40 -9.09 -4.41 -0.35
C ASP A 40 -7.86 -5.14 -0.92
N CYS A 41 -6.91 -5.51 -0.06
CA CYS A 41 -5.59 -6.00 -0.46
C CYS A 41 -5.27 -7.42 0.04
N GLY A 42 -5.98 -7.92 1.05
CA GLY A 42 -5.81 -9.25 1.63
C GLY A 42 -4.57 -9.45 2.51
N TYR A 43 -3.78 -8.41 2.75
CA TYR A 43 -2.50 -8.53 3.45
C TYR A 43 -2.66 -8.59 4.98
N THR A 44 -1.87 -9.43 5.64
CA THR A 44 -1.74 -9.58 7.11
C THR A 44 -0.27 -9.67 7.49
N TYR A 45 0.10 -9.07 8.62
CA TYR A 45 1.43 -9.27 9.21
C TYR A 45 1.48 -10.56 10.04
N SER A 46 2.56 -11.32 9.90
CA SER A 46 2.81 -12.53 10.70
C SER A 46 3.72 -12.30 11.90
N SER A 47 4.32 -11.11 12.01
CA SER A 47 5.35 -10.77 13.00
C SER A 47 5.13 -9.35 13.52
N SER A 48 5.48 -9.10 14.78
CA SER A 48 5.47 -7.76 15.35
C SER A 48 6.59 -6.89 14.79
N SER A 49 6.41 -5.57 14.78
CA SER A 49 7.46 -4.60 14.46
C SER A 49 8.38 -4.26 15.64
N ALA A 50 8.16 -4.86 16.81
CA ALA A 50 8.95 -4.62 18.02
C ALA A 50 10.44 -4.92 17.79
N GLY A 51 11.31 -4.00 18.22
CA GLY A 51 12.76 -4.13 18.06
C GLY A 51 13.31 -3.65 16.71
N LEU A 52 12.45 -3.24 15.78
CA LEU A 52 12.86 -2.50 14.59
C LEU A 52 13.11 -1.02 14.92
N PRO A 53 13.83 -0.27 14.07
CA PRO A 53 13.95 1.17 14.24
C PRO A 53 12.57 1.86 14.35
N GLY A 54 12.34 2.54 15.47
CA GLY A 54 11.05 3.18 15.76
C GLY A 54 9.90 2.20 16.06
N ASP A 55 10.22 0.94 16.35
CA ASP A 55 9.26 -0.16 16.62
C ASP A 55 8.16 -0.27 15.55
N SER A 56 8.52 0.02 14.29
CA SER A 56 7.57 0.15 13.19
C SER A 56 8.08 -0.48 11.89
N PHE A 57 7.14 -0.90 11.04
CA PHE A 57 7.42 -1.20 9.64
C PHE A 57 7.30 0.07 8.81
N THR A 58 8.25 0.30 7.91
CA THR A 58 8.11 1.32 6.86
C THR A 58 7.34 0.71 5.69
N VAL A 59 6.10 1.16 5.52
CA VAL A 59 5.22 0.73 4.44
C VAL A 59 5.30 1.74 3.31
N THR A 60 5.55 1.27 2.09
CA THR A 60 5.67 2.11 0.88
C THR A 60 4.64 1.71 -0.15
N ALA A 61 3.83 2.66 -0.60
CA ALA A 61 2.95 2.54 -1.76
C ALA A 61 3.66 3.10 -2.99
N SER A 62 3.76 2.30 -4.04
CA SER A 62 4.24 2.69 -5.36
C SER A 62 3.05 2.67 -6.32
N SER A 63 2.82 3.78 -7.03
CA SER A 63 1.69 3.92 -7.95
C SER A 63 2.14 4.08 -9.39
N ASP A 64 1.56 3.27 -10.27
CA ASP A 64 1.78 3.32 -11.71
C ASP A 64 0.61 4.06 -12.37
N TRP A 65 0.89 5.00 -13.26
CA TRP A 65 -0.09 5.88 -13.88
C TRP A 65 -0.04 5.81 -15.40
N VAL A 66 -1.23 5.92 -15.99
CA VAL A 66 -1.41 6.13 -17.43
C VAL A 66 -2.03 7.50 -17.63
N ILE A 67 -1.39 8.32 -18.47
CA ILE A 67 -1.84 9.68 -18.75
C ILE A 67 -2.17 9.79 -20.23
N ASP A 68 -3.44 9.96 -20.55
CA ASP A 68 -3.90 10.20 -21.92
C ASP A 68 -4.02 11.71 -22.18
N TRP A 69 -3.50 12.19 -23.31
CA TRP A 69 -3.46 13.62 -23.60
C TRP A 69 -3.86 13.94 -25.05
N ALA A 70 -4.35 15.17 -25.24
CA ALA A 70 -4.65 15.75 -26.56
C ALA A 70 -4.29 17.23 -26.62
N GLY A 71 -3.61 17.64 -27.68
CA GLY A 71 -3.15 19.02 -27.87
C GLY A 71 -2.44 19.22 -29.21
N ALA A 72 -2.50 20.44 -29.75
CA ALA A 72 -1.83 20.81 -31.01
C ALA A 72 -2.13 19.86 -32.20
N GLY A 73 -3.34 19.28 -32.26
CA GLY A 73 -3.71 18.32 -33.31
C GLY A 73 -3.15 16.91 -33.12
N GLN A 74 -2.53 16.62 -31.98
CA GLN A 74 -1.97 15.31 -31.64
C GLN A 74 -2.63 14.72 -30.39
N THR A 75 -2.49 13.40 -30.25
CA THR A 75 -2.92 12.62 -29.08
C THR A 75 -1.83 11.62 -28.70
N GLY A 76 -1.77 11.23 -27.43
CA GLY A 76 -0.84 10.20 -26.98
C GLY A 76 -1.11 9.71 -25.57
N THR A 77 -0.30 8.74 -25.17
CA THR A 77 -0.33 8.14 -23.84
C THR A 77 1.07 8.18 -23.24
N ILE A 78 1.17 8.62 -21.98
CA ILE A 78 2.40 8.62 -21.18
C ILE A 78 2.24 7.59 -20.05
N ARG A 79 3.27 6.78 -19.82
CA ARG A 79 3.38 5.94 -18.63
C ARG A 79 4.28 6.62 -17.62
N MET A 80 3.84 6.64 -16.37
CA MET A 80 4.60 7.17 -15.25
C MET A 80 4.51 6.17 -14.12
N ASP A 81 5.63 5.52 -13.85
CA ASP A 81 5.74 4.44 -12.87
C ASP A 81 6.49 4.96 -11.62
N ASP A 82 6.45 4.20 -10.54
CA ASP A 82 7.25 4.43 -9.32
C ASP A 82 7.00 5.78 -8.59
N LEU A 83 5.76 6.30 -8.61
CA LEU A 83 5.40 7.38 -7.70
C LEU A 83 5.16 6.81 -6.30
N GLU A 84 6.10 7.07 -5.38
CA GLU A 84 6.13 6.46 -4.06
C GLU A 84 5.67 7.37 -2.91
N ARG A 85 5.03 6.75 -1.91
CA ARG A 85 4.71 7.36 -0.61
C ARG A 85 4.94 6.34 0.50
N SER A 86 5.54 6.78 1.60
CA SER A 86 5.83 5.90 2.74
C SER A 86 5.19 6.39 4.04
N VAL A 87 4.86 5.45 4.91
CA VAL A 87 4.35 5.67 6.26
C VAL A 87 4.97 4.64 7.22
N GLN A 88 5.13 5.00 8.48
CA GLN A 88 5.53 4.07 9.54
C GLN A 88 4.28 3.55 10.26
N ILE A 89 4.17 2.24 10.42
CA ILE A 89 3.08 1.60 11.16
C ILE A 89 3.61 0.68 12.25
N VAL A 90 2.94 0.68 13.40
CA VAL A 90 3.25 -0.21 14.52
C VAL A 90 2.38 -1.47 14.40
N VAL A 91 3.00 -2.64 14.45
CA VAL A 91 2.33 -3.94 14.42
C VAL A 91 2.64 -4.67 15.71
N GLY A 92 1.62 -4.85 16.55
CA GLY A 92 1.69 -5.63 17.78
C GLY A 92 1.39 -7.11 17.54
N GLU A 93 1.77 -7.95 18.51
CA GLU A 93 1.37 -9.35 18.56
C GLU A 93 0.12 -9.53 19.43
N ALA A 94 -0.83 -10.35 18.99
CA ALA A 94 -1.97 -10.74 19.80
C ALA A 94 -1.57 -11.87 20.76
N GLN A 95 -1.41 -11.55 22.05
CA GLN A 95 -1.12 -12.51 23.10
C GLN A 95 -2.42 -13.13 23.63
N VAL A 96 -2.58 -14.45 23.52
CA VAL A 96 -3.69 -15.18 24.15
C VAL A 96 -3.16 -15.96 25.34
N LEU A 97 -3.65 -15.63 26.54
CA LEU A 97 -3.40 -16.43 27.74
C LEU A 97 -4.43 -17.56 27.78
N VAL A 98 -3.99 -18.81 27.57
CA VAL A 98 -4.85 -19.98 27.80
C VAL A 98 -4.66 -20.41 29.26
N THR A 99 -5.61 -20.06 30.13
CA THR A 99 -5.69 -20.61 31.49
C THR A 99 -6.41 -21.95 31.44
N ASN A 100 -5.71 -23.02 31.83
CA ASN A 100 -6.26 -24.38 32.01
C ASN A 100 -6.88 -24.56 33.40
#